data_AF-A0A940F6G4-F1
#
_entry.id   AF-A0A940F6G4-F1
#
_cell.length_a   1.000
_cell.length_b   1.000
_cell.length_c   1.000
_cell.angle_alpha   90.00
_cell.angle_beta   90.00
_cell.angle_gamma   90.00
#
_symmetry.space_group_name_H-M   'P 1'
#
loop_
_entity.id
_entity.type
_entity.pdbx_description
1 polymer ?
#
loop_
_entity_poly.entity_id
_entity_poly.type
_entity_poly.pdbx_seq_one_letter_code
_entity_poly.pdbx_strand_id
1 'polypeptide(L)'
;MSDPKVRKRVEKFLYNGTRNGLRAETAARRTFKKVSGGGTPARAKTTKPKQVFDLTPTDDQQMIQEAARELAATVLRPAAQDADAARVVPDAVKEQAAELGLTLLGVPDALGGIAEERSAVTGVLVTEALAHGDVGLAAALLAPAAVATAIANYGDADQQATYLPAFTEDEVAPHAAIAIQEPQPLFDALAPKTTGTISGDKLTLNGTK
;
A
#
# COMPACT_ATOMS: atom_id res chain seq x y z
N MET A 1 -0.76 43.54 -12.75
CA MET A 1 -0.56 42.09 -12.55
C MET A 1 -0.90 41.36 -13.85
N SER A 2 -0.04 41.46 -14.88
CA SER A 2 -0.41 41.12 -16.27
C SER A 2 0.49 40.06 -16.91
N ASP A 3 1.41 39.45 -16.16
CA ASP A 3 2.28 38.37 -16.65
C ASP A 3 1.60 37.00 -16.40
N PRO A 4 1.21 36.26 -17.46
CA PRO A 4 0.58 34.95 -17.35
C PRO A 4 1.42 33.91 -16.61
N LYS A 5 2.76 34.02 -16.65
CA LYS A 5 3.66 33.07 -15.97
C LYS A 5 3.68 33.31 -14.47
N VAL A 6 3.59 34.57 -14.03
CA VAL A 6 3.50 34.94 -12.62
C VAL A 6 2.16 34.49 -12.03
N ARG A 7 1.07 34.70 -12.77
CA ARG A 7 -0.26 34.21 -12.39
C ARG A 7 -0.29 32.68 -12.22
N LYS A 8 0.26 31.93 -13.18
CA LYS A 8 0.30 30.45 -13.12
C LYS A 8 1.15 29.94 -11.95
N ARG A 9 2.23 30.65 -11.58
CA ARG A 9 3.05 30.32 -10.40
C ARG A 9 2.31 30.58 -9.09
N VAL A 10 1.59 31.70 -9.00
CA VAL A 10 0.79 32.04 -7.81
C VAL A 10 -0.40 31.09 -7.67
N GLU A 11 -1.09 30.74 -8.76
CA GLU A 11 -2.17 29.75 -8.77
C GLU A 11 -1.65 28.36 -8.36
N LYS A 12 -0.51 27.92 -8.87
CA LYS A 12 0.11 26.64 -8.47
C LYS A 12 0.55 26.64 -7.01
N PHE A 13 1.10 27.76 -6.52
CA PHE A 13 1.50 27.89 -5.12
C PHE A 13 0.30 27.91 -4.17
N LEU A 14 -0.77 28.62 -4.53
CA LEU A 14 -2.03 28.65 -3.76
C LEU A 14 -2.69 27.27 -3.79
N TYR A 15 -2.84 26.65 -4.95
CA TYR A 15 -3.41 25.31 -5.09
C TYR A 15 -2.63 24.27 -4.26
N ASN A 16 -1.30 24.27 -4.35
CA ASN A 16 -0.46 23.38 -3.56
C ASN A 16 -0.50 23.73 -2.07
N GLY A 17 -0.59 25.00 -1.70
CA GLY A 17 -0.68 25.47 -0.32
C GLY A 17 -1.97 25.02 0.36
N THR A 18 -3.12 25.17 -0.30
CA THR A 18 -4.41 24.71 0.22
C THR A 18 -4.47 23.19 0.27
N ARG A 19 -3.96 22.49 -0.76
CA ARG A 19 -3.93 21.02 -0.82
C ARG A 19 -3.02 20.42 0.25
N ASN A 20 -1.83 21.00 0.46
CA ASN A 20 -0.89 20.53 1.47
C ASN A 20 -1.38 20.85 2.89
N GLY A 21 -2.05 21.98 3.10
CA GLY A 21 -2.68 22.34 4.37
C GLY A 21 -3.78 21.36 4.79
N LEU A 22 -4.68 21.01 3.87
CA LEU A 22 -5.72 19.98 4.11
C LEU A 22 -5.14 18.58 4.33
N ARG A 23 -4.06 18.22 3.62
CA ARG A 23 -3.40 16.91 3.76
C ARG A 23 -2.72 16.73 5.12
N ALA A 24 -2.05 17.76 5.63
CA ALA A 24 -1.38 17.71 6.93
C ALA A 24 -2.38 17.53 8.09
N GLU A 25 -3.56 18.16 8.01
CA GLU A 25 -4.58 18.08 9.06
C GLU A 25 -5.35 16.74 9.03
N THR A 26 -5.53 16.15 7.85
CA THR A 26 -6.25 14.88 7.67
C THR A 26 -5.38 13.65 7.97
N ALA A 27 -4.07 13.71 7.67
CA ALA A 27 -3.15 12.58 7.87
C ALA A 27 -2.85 12.31 9.36
N ALA A 28 -2.87 13.33 10.22
CA ALA A 28 -2.54 13.20 11.65
C ALA A 28 -3.68 12.59 12.51
N ARG A 29 -4.89 12.45 11.96
CA ARG A 29 -6.07 11.93 12.67
C ARG A 29 -7.00 11.12 11.76
N ARG A 30 -6.47 10.22 10.93
CA ARG A 30 -7.33 9.24 10.24
C ARG A 30 -7.97 8.31 11.28
N THR A 31 -9.20 8.62 11.68
CA THR A 31 -10.07 7.72 12.43
C THR A 31 -10.98 6.99 11.45
N PHE A 32 -10.83 5.68 11.35
CA PHE A 32 -11.75 4.85 10.56
C PHE A 32 -13.09 4.77 11.27
N LYS A 33 -14.15 5.28 10.63
CA LYS A 33 -15.51 5.10 11.12
C LYS A 33 -15.93 3.66 10.83
N LYS A 34 -16.26 2.88 11.86
CA LYS A 34 -16.70 1.49 11.70
C LYS A 34 -17.92 1.41 10.76
N VAL A 35 -17.82 0.55 9.75
CA VAL A 35 -18.87 0.21 8.79
C VAL A 35 -19.21 -1.26 8.96
N SER A 36 -20.49 -1.62 8.88
CA SER A 36 -20.91 -3.03 8.91
C SER A 36 -20.86 -3.63 7.51
N GLY A 37 -20.20 -4.78 7.35
CA GLY A 37 -19.88 -5.37 6.05
C GLY A 37 -20.91 -6.33 5.45
N GLY A 38 -22.13 -6.36 5.98
CA GLY A 38 -23.21 -7.14 5.36
C GLY A 38 -23.09 -8.67 5.47
N GLY A 39 -22.23 -9.20 6.34
CA GLY A 39 -22.17 -10.64 6.67
C GLY A 39 -20.87 -11.34 6.26
N THR A 40 -20.91 -12.15 5.20
CA THR A 40 -19.78 -13.00 4.78
C THR A 40 -18.68 -12.17 4.11
N PRO A 41 -17.41 -12.32 4.51
CA PRO A 41 -16.35 -11.49 3.98
C PRO A 41 -15.93 -11.97 2.58
N ALA A 42 -15.63 -11.03 1.68
CA ALA A 42 -15.27 -11.34 0.30
C ALA A 42 -13.80 -11.78 0.19
N ARG A 43 -13.50 -12.71 -0.72
CA ARG A 43 -12.17 -13.30 -0.90
C ARG A 43 -11.87 -13.50 -2.38
N ALA A 44 -10.60 -13.31 -2.74
CA ALA A 44 -10.12 -13.70 -4.07
C ALA A 44 -10.18 -15.22 -4.22
N LYS A 45 -10.41 -15.69 -5.44
CA LYS A 45 -10.47 -17.12 -5.73
C LYS A 45 -9.08 -17.73 -5.54
N THR A 46 -9.05 -18.99 -5.10
CA THR A 46 -7.83 -19.78 -5.13
C THR A 46 -7.52 -20.16 -6.58
N THR A 47 -6.30 -19.92 -7.02
CA THR A 47 -5.84 -20.36 -8.34
C THR A 47 -5.90 -21.87 -8.43
N LYS A 48 -6.52 -22.39 -9.50
CA LYS A 48 -6.55 -23.82 -9.78
C LYS A 48 -5.21 -24.23 -10.40
N PRO A 49 -4.66 -25.42 -10.06
CA PRO A 49 -3.46 -25.93 -10.70
C PRO A 49 -3.68 -26.03 -12.22
N LYS A 50 -2.82 -25.39 -13.02
CA LYS A 50 -2.79 -25.61 -14.47
C LYS A 50 -2.22 -27.01 -14.75
N GLN A 51 -2.77 -27.72 -15.74
CA GLN A 51 -2.30 -29.07 -16.10
C GLN A 51 -0.91 -29.08 -16.78
N VAL A 52 -0.39 -27.90 -17.15
CA VAL A 52 0.89 -27.75 -17.85
C VAL A 52 1.78 -26.81 -17.05
N PHE A 53 3.07 -27.16 -16.96
CA PHE A 53 4.10 -26.31 -16.37
C PHE A 53 4.50 -25.23 -17.38
N ASP A 54 4.00 -24.02 -17.18
CA ASP A 54 4.28 -22.84 -18.01
C ASP A 54 4.74 -21.69 -17.12
N LEU A 55 5.93 -21.17 -17.42
CA LEU A 55 6.57 -20.07 -16.68
C LEU A 55 6.42 -18.72 -17.39
N THR A 56 5.73 -18.68 -18.53
CA THR A 56 5.49 -17.46 -19.28
C THR A 56 4.53 -16.58 -18.47
N PRO A 57 4.90 -15.33 -18.12
CA PRO A 57 3.97 -14.42 -17.46
C PRO A 57 2.78 -14.15 -18.37
N THR A 58 1.59 -14.04 -17.79
CA THR A 58 0.38 -13.64 -18.53
C THR A 58 0.50 -12.22 -19.06
N ASP A 59 -0.31 -11.85 -20.05
CA ASP A 59 -0.30 -10.48 -20.61
C ASP A 59 -0.48 -9.42 -19.50
N ASP A 60 -1.43 -9.64 -18.57
CA ASP A 60 -1.62 -8.74 -17.41
C ASP A 60 -0.39 -8.66 -16.51
N GLN A 61 0.31 -9.78 -16.30
CA GLN A 61 1.54 -9.82 -15.51
C GLN A 61 2.67 -9.08 -16.22
N GLN A 62 2.78 -9.20 -17.55
CA GLN A 62 3.77 -8.48 -18.34
C GLN A 62 3.49 -6.98 -18.31
N MET A 63 2.25 -6.58 -18.57
CA MET A 63 1.82 -5.18 -18.56
C MET A 63 2.13 -4.49 -17.22
N ILE A 64 1.77 -5.11 -16.09
CA ILE A 64 2.04 -4.50 -14.80
C ILE A 64 3.51 -4.53 -14.41
N GLN A 65 4.24 -5.57 -14.81
CA GLN A 65 5.68 -5.63 -14.59
C GLN A 65 6.38 -4.52 -15.38
N GLU A 66 5.98 -4.25 -16.61
CA GLU A 66 6.51 -3.17 -17.44
C GLU A 66 6.24 -1.79 -16.82
N ALA A 67 5.01 -1.54 -16.39
CA ALA A 67 4.67 -0.30 -15.68
C ALA A 67 5.49 -0.12 -14.39
N ALA A 68 5.69 -1.18 -13.62
CA ALA A 68 6.55 -1.15 -12.43
C ALA A 68 8.03 -0.90 -12.77
N ARG A 69 8.54 -1.47 -13.88
CA ARG A 69 9.91 -1.22 -14.37
C ARG A 69 10.10 0.23 -14.80
N GLU A 70 9.11 0.81 -15.48
CA GLU A 70 9.14 2.21 -15.88
C GLU A 70 9.17 3.14 -14.66
N LEU A 71 8.28 2.92 -13.69
CA LEU A 71 8.27 3.67 -12.42
C LEU A 71 9.62 3.52 -11.69
N ALA A 72 10.18 2.31 -11.67
CA ALA A 72 11.46 2.05 -11.03
C ALA A 72 12.60 2.86 -11.68
N ALA A 73 12.65 2.90 -13.01
CA ALA A 73 13.72 3.56 -13.77
C ALA A 73 13.59 5.09 -13.76
N THR A 74 12.36 5.61 -13.83
CA THR A 74 12.09 7.04 -14.02
C THR A 74 11.83 7.79 -12.72
N VAL A 75 11.38 7.10 -11.67
CA VAL A 75 10.98 7.71 -10.39
C VAL A 75 11.84 7.23 -9.23
N LEU A 76 11.91 5.92 -8.97
CA LEU A 76 12.62 5.40 -7.80
C LEU A 76 14.13 5.60 -7.93
N ARG A 77 14.73 5.14 -9.04
CA ARG A 77 16.19 5.20 -9.22
C ARG A 77 16.74 6.62 -9.12
N PRO A 78 16.16 7.65 -9.76
CA PRO A 78 16.65 9.03 -9.61
C PRO A 78 16.50 9.60 -8.20
N ALA A 79 15.49 9.17 -7.44
CA ALA A 79 15.25 9.63 -6.07
C ALA A 79 16.06 8.87 -5.01
N ALA A 80 16.61 7.69 -5.36
CA ALA A 80 17.16 6.72 -4.41
C ALA A 80 18.22 7.30 -3.46
N GLN A 81 19.22 7.99 -4.01
CA GLN A 81 20.34 8.51 -3.23
C GLN A 81 19.89 9.58 -2.22
N ASP A 82 19.05 10.51 -2.66
CA ASP A 82 18.54 11.58 -1.80
C ASP A 82 17.58 11.01 -0.74
N ALA A 83 16.76 10.02 -1.11
CA ALA A 83 15.87 9.33 -0.20
C ALA A 83 16.62 8.56 0.89
N ASP A 84 17.71 7.86 0.54
CA ASP A 84 18.57 7.15 1.49
C ASP A 84 19.24 8.14 2.46
N ALA A 85 19.86 9.19 1.93
CA ALA A 85 20.52 10.22 2.73
C ALA A 85 19.56 10.92 3.71
N ALA A 86 18.33 11.19 3.26
CA ALA A 86 17.31 11.83 4.08
C ALA A 86 16.47 10.86 4.92
N ARG A 87 16.57 9.54 4.68
CA ARG A 87 15.77 8.47 5.30
C ARG A 87 14.26 8.70 5.19
N VAL A 88 13.81 9.17 4.03
CA VAL A 88 12.39 9.45 3.76
C VAL A 88 11.98 8.95 2.40
N VAL A 89 10.69 8.62 2.25
CA VAL A 89 10.07 8.43 0.94
C VAL A 89 9.53 9.79 0.48
N PRO A 90 10.07 10.39 -0.59
CA PRO A 90 9.60 11.68 -1.08
C PRO A 90 8.11 11.64 -1.46
N ASP A 91 7.36 12.70 -1.17
CA ASP A 91 5.92 12.75 -1.50
C ASP A 91 5.65 12.57 -2.99
N ALA A 92 6.48 13.14 -3.86
CA ALA A 92 6.36 12.96 -5.31
C ALA A 92 6.57 11.50 -5.77
N VAL A 93 7.37 10.72 -5.04
CA VAL A 93 7.54 9.28 -5.30
C VAL A 93 6.29 8.52 -4.87
N LYS A 94 5.72 8.85 -3.70
CA LYS A 94 4.46 8.23 -3.22
C LYS A 94 3.28 8.52 -4.13
N GLU A 95 3.13 9.76 -4.60
CA GLU A 95 2.05 10.15 -5.52
C GLU A 95 2.14 9.39 -6.84
N GLN A 96 3.31 9.34 -7.48
CA GLN A 96 3.49 8.60 -8.73
C GLN A 96 3.33 7.08 -8.55
N ALA A 97 3.79 6.53 -7.43
CA ALA A 97 3.60 5.11 -7.13
C ALA A 97 2.13 4.76 -6.86
N ALA A 98 1.33 5.69 -6.35
CA ALA A 98 -0.09 5.46 -6.12
C ALA A 98 -0.88 5.32 -7.44
N GLU A 99 -0.45 5.98 -8.51
CA GLU A 99 -1.03 5.83 -9.86
C GLU A 99 -0.90 4.40 -10.41
N LEU A 100 0.10 3.64 -9.96
CA LEU A 100 0.28 2.22 -10.33
C LEU A 100 -0.72 1.29 -9.62
N GLY A 101 -1.42 1.76 -8.58
CA GLY A 101 -2.45 0.97 -7.89
C GLY A 101 -1.91 -0.23 -7.12
N LEU A 102 -0.71 -0.13 -6.54
CA LEU A 102 -0.04 -1.24 -5.85
C LEU A 102 -0.90 -1.93 -4.77
N THR A 103 -1.72 -1.16 -4.05
CA THR A 103 -2.63 -1.67 -3.02
C THR A 103 -3.78 -2.51 -3.57
N LEU A 104 -4.14 -2.33 -4.84
CA LEU A 104 -5.26 -3.03 -5.48
C LEU A 104 -4.91 -4.48 -5.84
N LEU A 105 -3.62 -4.80 -5.98
CA LEU A 105 -3.13 -6.08 -6.50
C LEU A 105 -3.44 -7.28 -5.62
N GLY A 106 -3.59 -7.07 -4.31
CA GLY A 106 -3.94 -8.11 -3.35
C GLY A 106 -5.40 -8.06 -2.91
N VAL A 107 -6.19 -7.13 -3.44
CA VAL A 107 -7.56 -6.88 -3.00
C VAL A 107 -8.54 -7.38 -4.09
N PRO A 108 -9.56 -8.18 -3.74
CA PRO A 108 -10.58 -8.62 -4.69
C PRO A 108 -11.38 -7.47 -5.29
N ASP A 109 -11.88 -7.64 -6.52
CA ASP A 109 -12.75 -6.68 -7.21
C ASP A 109 -13.99 -6.30 -6.39
N ALA A 110 -14.63 -7.27 -5.74
CA ALA A 110 -15.77 -7.04 -4.83
C ALA A 110 -15.45 -6.13 -3.61
N LEU A 111 -14.16 -5.85 -3.36
CA LEU A 111 -13.67 -4.97 -2.30
C LEU A 111 -12.94 -3.74 -2.88
N GLY A 112 -13.13 -3.43 -4.15
CA GLY A 112 -12.54 -2.28 -4.84
C GLY A 112 -11.10 -2.48 -5.33
N GLY A 113 -10.58 -3.72 -5.30
CA GLY A 113 -9.28 -4.05 -5.89
C GLY A 113 -9.39 -4.62 -7.30
N ILE A 114 -8.36 -5.32 -7.77
CA ILE A 114 -8.31 -5.92 -9.12
C ILE A 114 -7.95 -7.41 -9.10
N ALA A 115 -7.81 -8.02 -7.92
CA ALA A 115 -7.39 -9.40 -7.79
C ALA A 115 -8.56 -10.37 -8.04
N GLU A 116 -8.64 -10.93 -9.24
CA GLU A 116 -9.59 -12.02 -9.51
C GLU A 116 -9.17 -13.33 -8.83
N GLU A 117 -7.87 -13.62 -8.91
CA GLU A 117 -7.22 -14.77 -8.28
C GLU A 117 -6.03 -14.34 -7.42
N ARG A 118 -5.73 -15.15 -6.41
CA ARG A 118 -4.52 -14.97 -5.60
C ARG A 118 -3.28 -15.29 -6.43
N SER A 119 -2.53 -14.26 -6.83
CA SER A 119 -1.30 -14.42 -7.60
C SER A 119 -0.06 -13.95 -6.83
N ALA A 120 0.65 -14.89 -6.20
CA ALA A 120 1.96 -14.61 -5.62
C ALA A 120 2.98 -14.18 -6.70
N VAL A 121 2.85 -14.74 -7.91
CA VAL A 121 3.74 -14.44 -9.05
C VAL A 121 3.64 -12.97 -9.45
N THR A 122 2.42 -12.42 -9.57
CA THR A 122 2.23 -11.01 -9.92
C THR A 122 2.89 -10.10 -8.88
N GLY A 123 2.70 -10.39 -7.58
CA GLY A 123 3.34 -9.65 -6.50
C GLY A 123 4.86 -9.68 -6.55
N VAL A 124 5.45 -10.84 -6.85
CA VAL A 124 6.92 -10.98 -7.00
C VAL A 124 7.44 -10.20 -8.19
N LEU A 125 6.78 -10.28 -9.36
CA LEU A 125 7.20 -9.57 -10.57
C LEU A 125 7.21 -8.04 -10.35
N VAL A 126 6.17 -7.50 -9.71
CA VAL A 126 6.09 -6.07 -9.37
C VAL A 126 7.15 -5.70 -8.34
N THR A 127 7.32 -6.51 -7.29
CA THR A 127 8.31 -6.24 -6.23
C THR A 127 9.73 -6.23 -6.79
N GLU A 128 10.08 -7.20 -7.62
CA GLU A 128 11.39 -7.28 -8.28
C GLU A 128 11.63 -6.07 -9.18
N ALA A 129 10.63 -5.71 -9.99
CA ALA A 129 10.72 -4.56 -10.89
C ALA A 129 10.97 -3.25 -10.13
N LEU A 130 10.23 -3.00 -9.05
CA LEU A 130 10.41 -1.80 -8.20
C LEU A 130 11.77 -1.80 -7.49
N ALA A 131 12.17 -2.95 -6.93
CA ALA A 131 13.43 -3.09 -6.22
C ALA A 131 14.66 -2.88 -7.13
N HIS A 132 14.52 -3.09 -8.44
CA HIS A 132 15.55 -2.74 -9.41
C HIS A 132 15.87 -1.23 -9.39
N GLY A 133 14.88 -0.38 -9.12
CA GLY A 133 15.06 1.07 -8.98
C GLY A 133 15.70 1.44 -7.65
N ASP A 134 15.09 1.03 -6.54
CA ASP A 134 15.65 1.11 -5.19
C ASP A 134 14.87 0.20 -4.24
N VAL A 135 15.60 -0.61 -3.44
CA VAL A 135 14.96 -1.59 -2.54
C VAL A 135 14.30 -0.94 -1.32
N GLY A 136 14.84 0.17 -0.81
CA GLY A 136 14.29 0.86 0.36
C GLY A 136 12.97 1.55 0.04
N LEU A 137 12.93 2.28 -1.08
CA LEU A 137 11.72 2.89 -1.61
C LEU A 137 10.69 1.82 -1.99
N ALA A 138 11.09 0.75 -2.69
CA ALA A 138 10.18 -0.34 -3.03
C ALA A 138 9.53 -0.96 -1.78
N ALA A 139 10.32 -1.26 -0.75
CA ALA A 139 9.81 -1.81 0.51
C ALA A 139 8.80 -0.87 1.17
N ALA A 140 9.07 0.44 1.21
CA ALA A 140 8.18 1.41 1.82
C ALA A 140 6.88 1.60 1.02
N LEU A 141 6.94 1.58 -0.31
CA LEU A 141 5.77 1.71 -1.20
C LEU A 141 4.87 0.47 -1.16
N LEU A 142 5.44 -0.72 -0.95
CA LEU A 142 4.70 -1.98 -0.88
C LEU A 142 4.11 -2.26 0.51
N ALA A 143 4.52 -1.54 1.56
CA ALA A 143 4.03 -1.77 2.92
C ALA A 143 2.49 -1.57 3.06
N PRO A 144 1.87 -0.51 2.49
CA PRO A 144 0.42 -0.40 2.46
C PRO A 144 -0.27 -1.53 1.69
N ALA A 145 0.34 -2.01 0.59
CA ALA A 145 -0.21 -3.12 -0.20
C ALA A 145 -0.23 -4.44 0.60
N ALA A 146 0.79 -4.68 1.42
CA ALA A 146 0.81 -5.83 2.33
C ALA A 146 -0.32 -5.76 3.36
N VAL A 147 -0.62 -4.57 3.90
CA VAL A 147 -1.74 -4.36 4.83
C VAL A 147 -3.09 -4.57 4.16
N ALA A 148 -3.30 -3.98 2.97
CA ALA A 148 -4.53 -4.18 2.20
C ALA A 148 -4.76 -5.67 1.88
N THR A 149 -3.71 -6.38 1.46
CA THR A 149 -3.74 -7.82 1.21
C THR A 149 -4.08 -8.63 2.47
N ALA A 150 -3.53 -8.25 3.62
CA ALA A 150 -3.83 -8.91 4.89
C ALA A 150 -5.30 -8.73 5.29
N ILE A 151 -5.84 -7.51 5.18
CA ILE A 151 -7.25 -7.23 5.48
C ILE A 151 -8.16 -7.97 4.48
N ALA A 152 -7.82 -7.99 3.19
CA ALA A 152 -8.57 -8.73 2.19
C ALA A 152 -8.61 -10.24 2.48
N ASN A 153 -7.51 -10.83 2.95
CA ASN A 153 -7.42 -12.28 3.19
C ASN A 153 -7.97 -12.72 4.54
N TYR A 154 -7.82 -11.91 5.58
CA TYR A 154 -8.05 -12.33 6.96
C TYR A 154 -9.09 -11.47 7.70
N GLY A 155 -9.42 -10.29 7.18
CA GLY A 155 -10.42 -9.42 7.78
C GLY A 155 -11.83 -10.00 7.69
N ASP A 156 -12.62 -9.82 8.76
CA ASP A 156 -14.07 -10.01 8.69
C ASP A 156 -14.74 -8.95 7.80
N ALA A 157 -16.04 -9.09 7.53
CA ALA A 157 -16.70 -8.21 6.58
C ALA A 157 -16.75 -6.75 7.09
N ASP A 158 -16.91 -6.55 8.39
CA ASP A 158 -16.91 -5.21 9.01
C ASP A 158 -15.52 -4.56 8.87
N GLN A 159 -14.43 -5.31 9.09
CA GLN A 159 -13.06 -4.85 8.91
C GLN A 159 -12.78 -4.51 7.45
N GLN A 160 -13.21 -5.36 6.52
CA GLN A 160 -13.07 -5.09 5.09
C GLN A 160 -13.78 -3.80 4.70
N ALA A 161 -15.06 -3.65 5.06
CA ALA A 161 -15.85 -2.46 4.75
C ALA A 161 -15.33 -1.20 5.45
N THR A 162 -14.74 -1.33 6.63
CA THR A 162 -14.22 -0.21 7.42
C THR A 162 -12.88 0.31 6.88
N TYR A 163 -11.97 -0.58 6.49
CA TYR A 163 -10.57 -0.22 6.25
C TYR A 163 -10.16 -0.21 4.77
N LEU A 164 -10.64 -1.16 3.96
CA LEU A 164 -10.17 -1.30 2.57
C LEU A 164 -10.45 -0.07 1.67
N PRO A 165 -11.57 0.67 1.82
CA PRO A 165 -11.80 1.87 1.00
C PRO A 165 -10.65 2.88 1.05
N ALA A 166 -9.96 3.02 2.18
CA ALA A 166 -8.82 3.93 2.28
C ALA A 166 -7.59 3.47 1.47
N PHE A 167 -7.52 2.19 1.09
CA PHE A 167 -6.45 1.63 0.26
C PHE A 167 -6.86 1.49 -1.21
N THR A 168 -8.16 1.48 -1.50
CA THR A 168 -8.69 1.23 -2.85
C THR A 168 -9.28 2.45 -3.53
N GLU A 169 -9.80 3.42 -2.78
CA GLU A 169 -10.51 4.60 -3.31
C GLU A 169 -9.71 5.91 -3.15
N ASP A 170 -8.83 5.99 -2.15
CA ASP A 170 -7.99 7.18 -1.93
C ASP A 170 -6.94 7.32 -3.03
N GLU A 171 -6.67 8.56 -3.48
CA GLU A 171 -5.58 8.86 -4.43
C GLU A 171 -4.21 8.35 -3.94
N VAL A 172 -3.98 8.38 -2.63
CA VAL A 172 -2.76 7.88 -1.98
C VAL A 172 -3.15 7.11 -0.74
N ALA A 173 -2.79 5.82 -0.72
CA ALA A 173 -3.03 4.93 0.40
C ALA A 173 -2.40 5.46 1.71
N PRO A 174 -2.99 5.15 2.88
CA PRO A 174 -2.40 5.52 4.15
C PRO A 174 -1.04 4.82 4.34
N HIS A 175 -0.14 5.48 5.06
CA HIS A 175 1.03 4.78 5.61
C HIS A 175 0.52 3.68 6.54
N ALA A 176 0.91 2.44 6.24
CA ALA A 176 0.49 1.27 7.00
C ALA A 176 1.61 0.23 6.97
N ALA A 177 1.69 -0.57 8.03
CA ALA A 177 2.72 -1.59 8.18
C ALA A 177 2.17 -2.84 8.88
N ILE A 178 2.78 -3.98 8.58
CA ILE A 178 2.57 -5.24 9.29
C ILE A 178 3.63 -5.33 10.40
N ALA A 179 3.20 -5.14 11.64
CA ALA A 179 4.09 -5.06 12.80
C ALA A 179 4.19 -6.42 13.52
N ILE A 180 5.10 -7.29 13.04
CA ILE A 180 5.30 -8.65 13.59
C ILE A 180 6.54 -8.71 14.49
N GLN A 181 7.69 -8.26 13.97
CA GLN A 181 9.00 -8.34 14.61
C GLN A 181 9.02 -7.66 15.98
N GLU A 182 9.83 -8.17 16.91
CA GLU A 182 10.06 -7.58 18.23
C GLU A 182 11.57 -7.47 18.47
N PRO A 183 12.03 -6.51 19.30
CA PRO A 183 13.46 -6.25 19.52
C PRO A 183 14.12 -7.35 20.37
N GLN A 184 14.31 -8.53 19.78
CA GLN A 184 15.02 -9.66 20.39
C GLN A 184 15.80 -10.48 19.35
N PRO A 185 16.98 -11.00 19.71
CA PRO A 185 17.70 -11.95 18.86
C PRO A 185 16.85 -13.18 18.56
N LEU A 186 16.91 -13.67 17.32
CA LEU A 186 16.21 -14.88 16.88
C LEU A 186 14.70 -14.84 17.18
N PHE A 187 14.06 -13.69 16.92
CA PHE A 187 12.63 -13.51 17.11
C PHE A 187 11.81 -14.65 16.48
N ASP A 188 10.96 -15.29 17.29
CA ASP A 188 9.98 -16.28 16.87
C ASP A 188 8.59 -15.64 16.78
N ALA A 189 8.04 -15.58 15.57
CA ALA A 189 6.72 -15.01 15.31
C ALA A 189 5.57 -15.78 15.98
N LEU A 190 5.81 -17.04 16.38
CA LEU A 190 4.83 -17.87 17.09
C LEU A 190 4.89 -17.70 18.61
N ALA A 191 5.89 -16.99 19.14
CA ALA A 191 6.06 -16.72 20.56
C ALA A 191 6.32 -15.21 20.84
N PRO A 192 5.39 -14.30 20.48
CA PRO A 192 5.54 -12.88 20.72
C PRO A 192 5.49 -12.54 22.23
N LYS A 193 6.26 -11.54 22.66
CA LYS A 193 6.17 -10.90 23.98
C LYS A 193 5.09 -9.83 24.03
N THR A 194 4.70 -9.25 22.89
CA THR A 194 3.55 -8.35 22.84
C THR A 194 2.30 -9.09 23.32
N THR A 195 1.64 -8.54 24.33
CA THR A 195 0.42 -9.10 24.91
C THR A 195 -0.80 -8.25 24.57
N GLY A 196 -1.98 -8.89 24.55
CA GLY A 196 -3.26 -8.23 24.38
C GLY A 196 -4.23 -8.67 25.48
N THR A 197 -4.81 -7.71 26.21
CA THR A 197 -5.86 -8.00 27.19
C THR A 197 -7.17 -7.37 26.74
N ILE A 198 -8.22 -8.20 26.67
CA ILE A 198 -9.57 -7.77 26.26
C ILE A 198 -10.37 -7.42 27.51
N SER A 199 -11.05 -6.27 27.49
CA SER A 199 -12.00 -5.84 28.50
C SER A 199 -13.21 -5.17 27.82
N GLY A 200 -14.34 -5.87 27.78
CA GLY A 200 -15.52 -5.42 27.03
C GLY A 200 -15.24 -5.32 25.53
N ASP A 201 -15.40 -4.14 24.96
CA ASP A 201 -15.15 -3.79 23.56
C ASP A 201 -13.73 -3.26 23.30
N LYS A 202 -12.85 -3.28 24.31
CA LYS A 202 -11.48 -2.74 24.22
C LYS A 202 -10.42 -3.82 24.25
N LEU A 203 -9.42 -3.67 23.39
CA LEU A 203 -8.18 -4.42 23.41
C LEU A 203 -7.04 -3.50 23.88
N THR A 204 -6.41 -3.84 25.00
CA THR A 204 -5.19 -3.15 25.47
C THR A 204 -3.98 -3.94 25.03
N LEU A 205 -3.10 -3.33 24.23
CA LEU A 205 -1.85 -3.93 23.77
C LEU A 205 -0.68 -3.43 24.64
N ASN A 206 0.21 -4.33 25.03
CA ASN A 206 1.45 -4.00 25.73
C ASN A 206 2.63 -4.75 25.08
N GLY A 207 3.58 -4.00 24.54
CA GLY A 207 4.80 -4.54 23.92
C GLY A 207 5.52 -3.51 23.05
N THR A 208 6.52 -3.97 22.31
CA THR A 208 7.30 -3.16 21.37
C THR A 208 7.52 -3.96 20.10
N LYS A 209 7.36 -3.30 18.95
CA LYS A 209 7.62 -3.84 17.63
C LYS A 209 8.83 -3.13 17.04
#